data_AF-A0A109FEX9-F1
#
_entry.id   AF-A0A109FEX9-F1
#
_cell.length_a   1.000
_cell.length_b   1.000
_cell.length_c   1.000
_cell.angle_alpha   90.00
_cell.angle_beta   90.00
_cell.angle_gamma   90.00
#
_symmetry.space_group_name_H-M   'P 1'
#
loop_
_entity.id
_entity.type
_entity.pdbx_description
1 polymer ?
#
loop_
_entity_poly.entity_id
_entity_poly.type
_entity_poly.pdbx_seq_one_letter_code
_entity_poly.pdbx_strand_id
1 'polypeptide(L)'
;MPDDEAVETLSQLFPHRSRADLTRYLAASQNNVERAFAAIERGSLDHGGASRSDGARKKRKRTRSDVDAGRIGAWLAPPPLPRKTSEDSAVLVLDDSDSDAAAGPPPPLATRRDAGPAVKSAFDLLKHPGDRATTTTTASHVNLPPLTLRTADMVAKHTGGLVTLVENALPPEIASRLYVKMVKESLGEGEGENPWQPNKWYLVDREVTSPHTSCFYRSLPEQMSTETGYDAAGFDESATYWYNGTKRTARAFTSDQEEARLLVREFVRVLLEGRERHPLEYEGPWDPNVAVANCYRGSKESVGFHSDVLQYLGPFPTIASLTLGCTRPFRLRPFLPSGNNNNNSGSDQPLPQIRTLDIILPHNSLLIMHAGCQERYKHAVPPMNGMDVFRLPKSSLTESEHFSTAEKEVLLNRKWNERINMTFRHYRPDFAPRTSNSPPGYAGTPLCACGVPCTLRPDGRGRDRPRMKGPVATEDLRDQLFFWVCNAGASNEGKTCGHFRLLDMEKEGRGRWFRRAGGDSEV
;
A
#
# COMPACT_ATOMS: atom_id res chain seq x y z
N MET A 1 -22.41 -47.90 -12.62
CA MET A 1 -21.50 -47.85 -13.78
C MET A 1 -20.79 -46.51 -13.71
N PRO A 2 -19.45 -46.45 -13.81
CA PRO A 2 -18.75 -45.18 -13.94
C PRO A 2 -19.27 -44.46 -15.19
N ASP A 3 -19.42 -43.14 -15.10
CA ASP A 3 -19.97 -42.31 -16.17
C ASP A 3 -19.09 -42.45 -17.42
N ASP A 4 -19.62 -43.06 -18.49
CA ASP A 4 -18.83 -43.37 -19.70
C ASP A 4 -18.28 -42.08 -20.36
N GLU A 5 -18.99 -40.96 -20.16
CA GLU A 5 -18.60 -39.61 -20.60
C GLU A 5 -17.39 -39.07 -19.82
N ALA A 6 -17.31 -39.35 -18.51
CA ALA A 6 -16.19 -38.95 -17.67
C ALA A 6 -14.90 -39.73 -18.02
N VAL A 7 -15.04 -41.02 -18.34
CA VAL A 7 -13.92 -41.85 -18.79
C VAL A 7 -13.46 -41.44 -20.19
N GLU A 8 -14.39 -41.04 -21.07
CA GLU A 8 -14.06 -40.52 -22.41
C GLU A 8 -13.27 -39.20 -22.31
N THR A 9 -13.71 -38.29 -21.44
CA THR A 9 -13.02 -37.02 -21.18
C THR A 9 -11.59 -37.25 -20.68
N LEU A 10 -11.39 -38.17 -19.74
CA LEU A 10 -10.05 -38.54 -19.27
C LEU A 10 -9.21 -39.24 -20.34
N SER A 11 -9.84 -39.99 -21.25
CA SER A 11 -9.14 -40.68 -22.35
C SER A 11 -8.61 -39.70 -23.40
N GLN A 12 -9.33 -38.59 -23.64
CA GLN A 12 -8.85 -37.50 -24.49
C GLN A 12 -7.68 -36.74 -23.86
N LEU A 13 -7.70 -36.54 -22.54
CA LEU A 13 -6.64 -35.84 -21.80
C LEU A 13 -5.39 -36.70 -21.58
N PHE A 14 -5.54 -38.03 -21.47
CA PHE A 14 -4.45 -38.97 -21.24
C PHE A 14 -4.44 -40.12 -22.27
N PRO A 15 -4.14 -39.84 -23.55
CA PRO A 15 -4.24 -40.81 -24.65
C PRO A 15 -3.27 -42.00 -24.52
N HIS A 16 -2.24 -41.88 -23.68
CA HIS A 16 -1.25 -42.93 -23.43
C HIS A 16 -1.65 -43.93 -22.34
N ARG A 17 -2.81 -43.77 -21.68
CA ARG A 17 -3.26 -44.66 -20.60
C ARG A 17 -4.47 -45.48 -21.02
N SER A 18 -4.56 -46.70 -20.52
CA SER A 18 -5.66 -47.60 -20.85
C SER A 18 -6.98 -47.13 -20.23
N ARG A 19 -8.10 -47.34 -20.93
CA ARG A 19 -9.45 -46.99 -20.44
C ARG A 19 -9.75 -47.64 -19.08
N ALA A 20 -9.25 -48.87 -18.87
CA ALA A 20 -9.41 -49.59 -17.61
C ALA A 20 -8.67 -48.91 -16.43
N ASP A 21 -7.48 -48.35 -16.67
CA ASP A 21 -6.73 -47.62 -15.65
C ASP A 21 -7.41 -46.29 -15.31
N LEU A 22 -7.87 -45.54 -16.30
CA LEU A 22 -8.59 -44.28 -16.10
C LEU A 22 -9.88 -44.50 -15.29
N THR A 23 -10.58 -45.60 -15.55
CA THR A 23 -11.77 -46.00 -14.80
C THR A 23 -11.46 -46.28 -13.32
N ARG A 24 -10.28 -46.88 -13.01
CA ARG A 24 -9.84 -47.10 -11.62
C ARG A 24 -9.55 -45.79 -10.89
N TYR A 25 -8.90 -44.83 -11.55
CA TYR A 25 -8.64 -43.51 -10.97
C TYR A 25 -9.94 -42.73 -10.74
N LEU A 26 -10.89 -42.82 -11.67
CA LEU A 26 -12.20 -42.19 -11.54
C LEU A 26 -13.00 -42.80 -10.39
N ALA A 27 -12.99 -44.13 -10.25
CA ALA A 27 -13.64 -44.82 -9.13
C ALA A 27 -13.00 -44.48 -7.78
N ALA A 28 -11.66 -44.46 -7.69
CA ALA A 28 -10.94 -44.04 -6.49
C ALA A 28 -11.21 -42.57 -6.11
N SER A 29 -11.52 -41.74 -7.11
CA SER A 29 -11.85 -40.32 -6.95
C SER A 29 -13.35 -40.06 -6.78
N GLN A 30 -14.14 -41.09 -6.46
CA GLN A 30 -15.60 -41.00 -6.25
C GLN A 30 -16.34 -40.42 -7.48
N ASN A 31 -15.92 -40.79 -8.69
CA ASN A 31 -16.45 -40.30 -9.97
C ASN A 31 -16.28 -38.79 -10.22
N ASN A 32 -15.38 -38.12 -9.51
CA ASN A 32 -15.03 -36.73 -9.78
C ASN A 32 -13.82 -36.65 -10.75
N VAL A 33 -14.05 -36.07 -11.94
CA VAL A 33 -13.06 -35.99 -13.03
C VAL A 33 -11.84 -35.16 -12.67
N GLU A 34 -12.01 -34.04 -11.96
CA GLU A 34 -10.89 -33.17 -11.58
C GLU A 34 -9.97 -33.84 -10.56
N ARG A 35 -10.55 -34.55 -9.58
CA ARG A 35 -9.77 -35.34 -8.62
C ARG A 35 -9.07 -36.52 -9.29
N ALA A 36 -9.74 -37.18 -10.23
CA ALA A 36 -9.14 -38.26 -11.01
C ALA A 36 -7.97 -37.76 -11.85
N PHE A 37 -8.13 -36.62 -12.54
CA PHE A 37 -7.06 -35.95 -13.29
C PHE A 37 -5.85 -35.65 -12.40
N ALA A 38 -6.06 -35.00 -11.26
CA ALA A 38 -4.99 -34.67 -10.32
C ALA A 38 -4.33 -35.91 -9.69
N ALA A 39 -5.04 -37.03 -9.56
CA ALA A 39 -4.49 -38.30 -9.09
C ALA A 39 -3.68 -39.02 -10.17
N ILE A 40 -4.11 -38.93 -11.44
CA ILE A 40 -3.41 -39.47 -12.60
C ILE A 40 -2.08 -38.73 -12.84
N GLU A 41 -2.06 -37.40 -12.74
CA GLU A 41 -0.82 -36.60 -12.85
C GLU A 41 0.18 -36.92 -11.75
N ARG A 42 -0.31 -37.17 -10.52
CA ARG A 42 0.55 -37.49 -9.36
C ARG A 42 0.96 -38.96 -9.30
N GLY A 43 0.37 -39.83 -10.12
CA GLY A 43 0.65 -41.27 -10.13
C GLY A 43 0.28 -42.00 -8.84
N SER A 44 -0.51 -41.39 -7.93
CA SER A 44 -0.85 -41.97 -6.62
C SER A 44 -2.35 -42.23 -6.52
N LEU A 45 -2.72 -43.48 -6.22
CA LEU A 45 -4.08 -43.88 -5.86
C LEU A 45 -4.25 -43.78 -4.34
N ASP A 46 -4.34 -42.56 -3.81
CA ASP A 46 -4.56 -42.34 -2.37
C ASP A 46 -5.95 -42.86 -1.96
N HIS A 47 -5.98 -43.96 -1.21
CA HIS A 47 -7.18 -44.50 -0.59
C HIS A 47 -7.55 -43.65 0.63
N GLY A 48 -8.37 -42.61 0.40
CA GLY A 48 -8.93 -41.81 1.49
C GLY A 48 -10.07 -42.54 2.21
N GLY A 49 -9.81 -43.02 3.42
CA GLY A 49 -10.85 -43.53 4.33
C GLY A 49 -10.51 -43.23 5.79
N ALA A 50 -11.27 -42.33 6.41
CA ALA A 50 -11.25 -42.10 7.85
C ALA A 50 -12.44 -42.81 8.52
N SER A 51 -12.20 -43.61 9.57
CA SER A 51 -13.03 -43.66 10.81
C SER A 51 -12.72 -44.86 11.72
N ARG A 52 -12.25 -44.53 12.94
CA ARG A 52 -12.59 -45.03 14.30
C ARG A 52 -12.54 -46.52 14.69
N SER A 53 -11.92 -46.68 15.88
CA SER A 53 -12.35 -47.44 17.09
C SER A 53 -11.54 -48.67 17.52
N ASP A 54 -11.13 -48.58 18.80
CA ASP A 54 -10.95 -49.59 19.85
C ASP A 54 -10.06 -50.83 19.67
N GLY A 55 -9.32 -51.12 20.75
CA GLY A 55 -9.10 -52.52 21.16
C GLY A 55 -7.67 -53.02 21.31
N ALA A 56 -7.02 -52.61 22.40
CA ALA A 56 -6.36 -53.49 23.37
C ALA A 56 -5.28 -54.54 22.95
N ARG A 57 -4.12 -54.38 23.61
CA ARG A 57 -3.36 -55.40 24.40
C ARG A 57 -2.54 -56.49 23.67
N LYS A 58 -1.20 -56.39 23.81
CA LYS A 58 -0.29 -57.21 24.68
C LYS A 58 1.12 -57.27 24.05
N LYS A 59 2.14 -56.64 24.67
CA LYS A 59 3.10 -57.21 25.65
C LYS A 59 4.09 -58.25 25.09
N ARG A 60 5.40 -57.89 25.10
CA ARG A 60 6.54 -58.57 25.77
C ARG A 60 7.76 -57.61 25.71
N LYS A 61 8.23 -57.00 26.83
CA LYS A 61 9.22 -57.46 27.86
C LYS A 61 10.56 -57.86 27.21
N ARG A 62 11.76 -57.47 27.64
CA ARG A 62 12.36 -56.90 28.89
C ARG A 62 13.86 -56.63 28.50
N THR A 63 14.64 -55.68 29.03
CA THR A 63 15.29 -55.70 30.37
C THR A 63 16.01 -54.37 30.67
N ARG A 64 15.98 -54.00 31.97
CA ARG A 64 16.74 -52.94 32.64
C ARG A 64 18.18 -53.38 32.95
N SER A 65 19.08 -52.41 33.07
CA SER A 65 20.08 -52.36 34.14
C SER A 65 20.19 -50.92 34.66
N ASP A 66 20.02 -50.77 35.98
CA ASP A 66 20.19 -49.54 36.76
C ASP A 66 21.67 -49.13 36.81
N VAL A 67 21.93 -47.82 36.96
CA VAL A 67 22.59 -47.13 38.09
C VAL A 67 22.96 -45.72 37.59
N ASP A 68 22.25 -44.68 38.02
CA ASP A 68 22.73 -43.79 39.10
C ASP A 68 21.73 -42.64 39.33
N ALA A 69 21.46 -42.37 40.60
CA ALA A 69 20.46 -41.43 41.06
C ALA A 69 21.14 -40.12 41.46
N GLY A 70 20.81 -39.02 40.76
CA GLY A 70 21.37 -37.72 41.06
C GLY A 70 20.62 -36.54 40.44
N ARG A 71 19.56 -36.10 41.13
CA ARG A 71 19.06 -34.70 41.17
C ARG A 71 18.51 -34.10 39.87
N ILE A 72 17.21 -34.32 39.62
CA ILE A 72 16.36 -33.43 38.82
C ILE A 72 15.38 -32.75 39.78
N GLY A 73 15.80 -31.63 40.34
CA GLY A 73 15.04 -30.90 41.36
C GLY A 73 15.73 -29.60 41.79
N ALA A 74 16.28 -28.85 40.83
CA ALA A 74 16.94 -27.57 41.11
C ALA A 74 17.02 -26.62 39.88
N TRP A 75 16.08 -26.70 38.94
CA TRP A 75 16.00 -25.74 37.80
C TRP A 75 14.71 -24.90 37.79
N LEU A 76 13.92 -25.00 38.86
CA LEU A 76 12.78 -24.12 39.14
C LEU A 76 13.20 -23.05 40.16
N ALA A 77 13.99 -22.05 39.74
CA ALA A 77 14.05 -20.68 40.29
C ALA A 77 15.23 -19.86 39.69
N PRO A 78 14.99 -18.67 39.12
CA PRO A 78 16.03 -17.67 38.86
C PRO A 78 16.17 -16.63 40.00
N PRO A 79 17.38 -16.06 40.26
CA PRO A 79 17.61 -14.96 41.22
C PRO A 79 17.39 -13.55 40.59
N PRO A 80 17.37 -12.44 41.39
CA PRO A 80 16.72 -11.17 40.98
C PRO A 80 17.65 -10.03 40.45
N LEU A 81 17.10 -9.28 39.47
CA LEU A 81 17.16 -7.82 39.13
C LEU A 81 18.51 -7.10 38.84
N PRO A 82 18.58 -5.99 38.02
CA PRO A 82 17.59 -4.91 37.90
C PRO A 82 17.22 -4.33 36.51
N ARG A 83 16.21 -3.46 36.56
CA ARG A 83 15.42 -2.73 35.54
C ARG A 83 16.17 -2.11 34.35
N LYS A 84 15.62 -2.30 33.14
CA LYS A 84 15.41 -1.25 32.12
C LYS A 84 14.08 -1.52 31.40
N THR A 85 13.25 -0.49 31.33
CA THR A 85 11.91 -0.47 30.75
C THR A 85 11.98 -0.59 29.23
N SER A 86 11.42 -1.66 28.66
CA SER A 86 11.11 -1.77 27.23
C SER A 86 9.59 -1.77 27.06
N GLU A 87 9.06 -0.73 26.46
CA GLU A 87 7.66 -0.64 26.06
C GLU A 87 7.42 -1.59 24.87
N ASP A 88 6.57 -2.60 25.09
CA ASP A 88 5.99 -3.41 24.04
C ASP A 88 5.08 -2.52 23.17
N SER A 89 5.48 -2.29 21.93
CA SER A 89 4.67 -1.63 20.91
C SER A 89 3.61 -2.61 20.41
N ALA A 90 2.46 -2.63 21.08
CA ALA A 90 1.25 -3.27 20.58
C ALA A 90 0.76 -2.52 19.33
N VAL A 91 0.82 -3.17 18.18
CA VAL A 91 0.26 -2.68 16.91
C VAL A 91 -1.26 -2.74 17.03
N LEU A 92 -1.88 -1.59 17.32
CA LEU A 92 -3.33 -1.42 17.28
C LEU A 92 -3.77 -1.27 15.82
N VAL A 93 -4.41 -2.30 15.28
CA VAL A 93 -5.21 -2.21 14.06
C VAL A 93 -6.60 -1.73 14.48
N LEU A 94 -6.91 -0.46 14.24
CA LEU A 94 -8.25 0.08 14.42
C LEU A 94 -9.03 -0.04 13.11
N ASP A 95 -10.29 -0.43 13.24
CA ASP A 95 -11.29 -0.44 12.17
C ASP A 95 -11.83 1.00 12.01
N ASP A 96 -11.71 1.58 10.81
CA ASP A 96 -12.11 2.96 10.52
C ASP A 96 -13.64 3.04 10.38
N SER A 97 -14.34 3.27 11.50
CA SER A 97 -15.68 3.88 11.50
C SER A 97 -15.58 5.36 11.89
N ASP A 98 -15.19 6.21 10.93
CA ASP A 98 -15.31 7.67 11.10
C ASP A 98 -16.78 8.08 11.00
N SER A 99 -17.42 8.27 12.16
CA SER A 99 -18.70 8.95 12.29
C SER A 99 -18.47 10.42 12.65
N ASP A 100 -18.40 11.29 11.63
CA ASP A 100 -18.50 12.74 11.83
C ASP A 100 -19.97 13.12 12.03
N ALA A 101 -20.40 13.18 13.29
CA ALA A 101 -21.67 13.83 13.66
C ALA A 101 -21.42 15.32 13.91
N ALA A 102 -22.30 16.17 13.36
CA ALA A 102 -22.22 17.62 13.40
C ALA A 102 -22.13 18.21 14.83
N ALA A 103 -21.38 19.30 14.95
CA ALA A 103 -21.03 20.00 16.19
C ALA A 103 -22.24 20.63 16.92
N GLY A 104 -22.27 20.44 18.25
CA GLY A 104 -22.97 21.28 19.22
C GLY A 104 -22.02 21.62 20.39
N PRO A 105 -22.23 22.72 21.15
CA PRO A 105 -21.24 23.27 22.08
C PRO A 105 -21.10 22.42 23.36
N PRO A 106 -19.89 22.34 23.97
CA PRO A 106 -19.64 21.49 25.15
C PRO A 106 -19.98 22.18 26.49
N PRO A 107 -20.42 21.44 27.53
CA PRO A 107 -20.47 21.93 28.90
C PRO A 107 -19.10 21.79 29.61
N PRO A 108 -18.85 22.49 30.73
CA PRO A 108 -17.50 22.74 31.24
C PRO A 108 -16.88 21.56 32.01
N LEU A 109 -15.54 21.58 32.02
CA LEU A 109 -14.63 20.58 32.61
C LEU A 109 -14.86 20.32 34.11
N ALA A 110 -14.85 19.04 34.49
CA ALA A 110 -14.52 18.58 35.83
C ALA A 110 -13.25 17.72 35.81
N THR A 111 -12.55 17.74 36.94
CA THR A 111 -11.13 17.45 37.16
C THR A 111 -10.71 15.98 37.10
N ARG A 112 -9.42 15.79 36.76
CA ARG A 112 -8.65 14.53 36.71
C ARG A 112 -8.81 13.63 37.94
N ARG A 113 -8.92 12.31 37.72
CA ARG A 113 -8.33 11.26 38.59
C ARG A 113 -7.86 10.07 37.75
N ASP A 114 -6.65 9.60 38.08
CA ASP A 114 -5.97 8.41 37.55
C ASP A 114 -6.77 7.12 37.76
N ALA A 115 -6.67 6.17 36.82
CA ALA A 115 -6.99 4.77 37.07
C ALA A 115 -6.22 3.81 36.14
N GLY A 116 -5.54 2.84 36.77
CA GLY A 116 -5.08 1.59 36.18
C GLY A 116 -6.24 0.58 35.95
N PRO A 117 -5.95 -0.72 35.85
CA PRO A 117 -6.55 -1.61 34.86
C PRO A 117 -8.02 -1.99 35.10
N ALA A 118 -8.70 -2.26 33.99
CA ALA A 118 -10.14 -2.46 33.86
C ALA A 118 -10.72 -3.55 34.78
N VAL A 119 -11.60 -3.12 35.69
CA VAL A 119 -12.56 -3.98 36.39
C VAL A 119 -13.94 -3.70 35.79
N LYS A 120 -14.62 -4.75 35.34
CA LYS A 120 -16.00 -4.66 34.82
C LYS A 120 -16.89 -4.01 35.87
N SER A 121 -17.57 -2.94 35.49
CA SER A 121 -18.43 -2.16 36.37
C SER A 121 -19.66 -2.98 36.78
N ALA A 122 -20.04 -2.90 38.06
CA ALA A 122 -21.22 -3.58 38.63
C ALA A 122 -22.56 -3.15 38.00
N PHE A 123 -22.56 -2.13 37.12
CA PHE A 123 -23.74 -1.75 36.32
C PHE A 123 -24.02 -2.73 35.16
N ASP A 124 -23.04 -3.51 34.71
CA ASP A 124 -23.26 -4.52 33.64
C ASP A 124 -24.03 -5.76 34.13
N LEU A 125 -24.16 -5.94 35.45
CA LEU A 125 -24.89 -7.05 36.07
C LEU A 125 -26.34 -6.72 36.43
N LEU A 126 -26.81 -5.50 36.16
CA LEU A 126 -28.16 -5.00 36.53
C LEU A 126 -29.11 -4.77 35.34
N LYS A 127 -28.76 -5.22 34.13
CA LYS A 127 -29.67 -5.14 32.97
C LYS A 127 -30.60 -6.36 32.93
N HIS A 128 -31.89 -6.14 33.19
CA HIS A 128 -32.94 -7.14 33.00
C HIS A 128 -33.03 -7.60 31.52
N PRO A 129 -33.35 -8.88 31.24
CA PRO A 129 -33.35 -9.46 29.90
C PRO A 129 -34.64 -9.11 29.11
N GLY A 130 -34.97 -7.82 29.01
CA GLY A 130 -36.20 -7.34 28.36
C GLY A 130 -35.98 -6.31 27.24
N ASP A 131 -34.95 -5.46 27.30
CA ASP A 131 -34.79 -4.34 26.36
C ASP A 131 -33.53 -4.46 25.50
N ARG A 132 -33.52 -5.49 24.64
CA ARG A 132 -32.67 -5.48 23.43
C ARG A 132 -33.53 -5.05 22.24
N ALA A 133 -33.77 -3.75 22.14
CA ALA A 133 -34.02 -3.15 20.84
C ALA A 133 -32.78 -3.40 19.98
N THR A 134 -32.86 -4.42 19.14
CA THR A 134 -31.80 -4.77 18.20
C THR A 134 -31.87 -3.71 17.10
N THR A 135 -31.08 -2.66 17.20
CA THR A 135 -30.77 -1.80 16.06
C THR A 135 -29.98 -2.64 15.07
N THR A 136 -30.68 -3.38 14.20
CA THR A 136 -30.12 -3.98 13.01
C THR A 136 -29.67 -2.85 12.09
N THR A 137 -28.39 -2.49 12.16
CA THR A 137 -27.74 -1.70 11.12
C THR A 137 -27.72 -2.56 9.85
N THR A 138 -28.56 -2.20 8.88
CA THR A 138 -28.54 -2.82 7.55
C THR A 138 -27.15 -2.60 6.94
N ALA A 139 -26.46 -3.68 6.56
CA ALA A 139 -25.14 -3.60 5.96
C ALA A 139 -25.20 -2.81 4.65
N SER A 140 -24.36 -1.78 4.50
CA SER A 140 -24.35 -0.90 3.32
C SER A 140 -23.62 -1.47 2.11
N HIS A 141 -22.89 -2.59 2.28
CA HIS A 141 -22.09 -3.24 1.26
C HIS A 141 -21.81 -4.70 1.64
N VAL A 142 -21.40 -5.50 0.66
CA VAL A 142 -20.93 -6.88 0.86
C VAL A 142 -19.41 -6.93 0.73
N ASN A 143 -18.72 -7.36 1.79
CA ASN A 143 -17.27 -7.57 1.75
C ASN A 143 -16.94 -8.96 1.21
N LEU A 144 -16.26 -8.99 0.07
CA LEU A 144 -15.71 -10.20 -0.52
C LEU A 144 -14.34 -10.52 0.12
N PRO A 145 -13.93 -11.79 0.18
CA PRO A 145 -12.61 -12.15 0.65
C PRO A 145 -11.51 -11.45 -0.18
N PRO A 146 -10.38 -11.08 0.44
CA PRO A 146 -9.26 -10.50 -0.28
C PRO A 146 -8.81 -11.39 -1.43
N LEU A 147 -8.47 -10.78 -2.56
CA LEU A 147 -7.98 -11.50 -3.75
C LEU A 147 -6.52 -11.18 -3.99
N THR A 148 -5.68 -12.21 -4.03
CA THR A 148 -4.26 -12.08 -4.35
C THR A 148 -4.04 -12.04 -5.86
N LEU A 149 -3.36 -11.00 -6.33
CA LEU A 149 -3.00 -10.77 -7.73
C LEU A 149 -1.50 -10.97 -7.89
N ARG A 150 -1.10 -11.87 -8.78
CA ARG A 150 0.31 -12.24 -9.00
C ARG A 150 0.86 -11.92 -10.39
N THR A 151 -0.01 -11.60 -11.34
CA THR A 151 0.37 -11.35 -12.75
C THR A 151 -0.16 -10.01 -13.20
N ALA A 152 0.49 -9.41 -14.20
CA ALA A 152 0.09 -8.13 -14.77
C ALA A 152 -1.37 -8.13 -15.27
N ASP A 153 -1.79 -9.20 -15.95
CA ASP A 153 -3.17 -9.33 -16.47
C ASP A 153 -4.23 -9.35 -15.36
N MET A 154 -3.95 -10.05 -14.26
CA MET A 154 -4.85 -10.07 -13.11
C MET A 154 -4.96 -8.69 -12.47
N VAL A 155 -3.84 -7.97 -12.36
CA VAL A 155 -3.80 -6.60 -11.84
C VAL A 155 -4.62 -5.67 -12.74
N ALA A 156 -4.38 -5.68 -14.05
CA ALA A 156 -5.11 -4.84 -15.00
C ALA A 156 -6.61 -5.14 -14.98
N LYS A 157 -7.01 -6.42 -15.02
CA LYS A 157 -8.41 -6.85 -15.01
C LYS A 157 -9.14 -6.41 -13.74
N HIS A 158 -8.55 -6.64 -12.56
CA HIS A 158 -9.23 -6.39 -11.28
C HIS A 158 -9.17 -4.94 -10.80
N THR A 159 -8.30 -4.12 -11.40
CA THR A 159 -8.23 -2.66 -11.13
C THR A 159 -8.88 -1.82 -12.23
N GLY A 160 -9.42 -2.44 -13.29
CA GLY A 160 -10.00 -1.72 -14.42
C GLY A 160 -8.96 -0.90 -15.20
N GLY A 161 -7.72 -1.37 -15.26
CA GLY A 161 -6.60 -0.67 -15.91
C GLY A 161 -6.02 0.49 -15.12
N LEU A 162 -6.50 0.77 -13.90
CA LEU A 162 -5.99 1.85 -13.05
C LEU A 162 -4.61 1.53 -12.44
N VAL A 163 -4.19 0.27 -12.49
CA VAL A 163 -2.86 -0.16 -12.05
C VAL A 163 -2.25 -1.05 -13.12
N THR A 164 -0.98 -0.77 -13.44
CA THR A 164 -0.14 -1.61 -14.30
C THR A 164 1.00 -2.19 -13.47
N LEU A 165 1.26 -3.48 -13.63
CA LEU A 165 2.43 -4.15 -13.07
C LEU A 165 3.39 -4.50 -14.19
N VAL A 166 4.64 -4.06 -14.07
CA VAL A 166 5.74 -4.42 -14.95
C VAL A 166 6.73 -5.24 -14.13
N GLU A 167 6.95 -6.48 -14.55
CA GLU A 167 7.90 -7.39 -13.92
C GLU A 167 9.29 -7.20 -14.53
N ASN A 168 10.34 -7.32 -13.70
CA ASN A 168 11.74 -7.13 -14.12
C ASN A 168 11.99 -5.80 -14.84
N ALA A 169 11.48 -4.70 -14.27
CA ALA A 169 11.43 -3.41 -14.94
C ALA A 169 12.82 -2.84 -15.28
N LEU A 170 13.80 -3.01 -14.39
CA LEU A 170 15.17 -2.56 -14.64
C LEU A 170 16.06 -3.72 -15.13
N PRO A 171 17.13 -3.43 -15.89
CA PRO A 171 18.21 -4.38 -16.09
C PRO A 171 18.67 -4.99 -14.74
N PRO A 172 18.92 -6.31 -14.67
CA PRO A 172 19.19 -7.00 -13.39
C PRO A 172 20.37 -6.41 -12.61
N GLU A 173 21.41 -5.94 -13.31
CA GLU A 173 22.57 -5.26 -12.72
C GLU A 173 22.15 -4.00 -11.98
N ILE A 174 21.44 -3.10 -12.67
CA ILE A 174 20.97 -1.83 -12.11
C ILE A 174 20.07 -2.09 -10.91
N ALA A 175 19.12 -3.03 -11.02
CA ALA A 175 18.21 -3.39 -9.93
C ALA A 175 18.96 -3.87 -8.68
N SER A 176 20.00 -4.68 -8.87
CA SER A 176 20.80 -5.24 -7.77
C SER A 176 21.75 -4.21 -7.15
N ARG A 177 22.44 -3.43 -7.98
CA ARG A 177 23.32 -2.34 -7.55
C ARG A 177 22.54 -1.28 -6.78
N LEU A 178 21.43 -0.80 -7.35
CA LEU A 178 20.56 0.17 -6.72
C LEU A 178 20.04 -0.34 -5.37
N TYR A 179 19.58 -1.59 -5.32
CA TYR A 179 19.12 -2.21 -4.07
C TYR A 179 20.22 -2.20 -2.99
N VAL A 180 21.42 -2.69 -3.31
CA VAL A 180 22.54 -2.76 -2.36
C VAL A 180 22.91 -1.36 -1.86
N LYS A 181 23.06 -0.39 -2.77
CA LYS A 181 23.43 0.99 -2.40
C LYS A 181 22.36 1.66 -1.56
N MET A 182 21.07 1.52 -1.88
CA MET A 182 19.98 2.09 -1.09
C MET A 182 19.85 1.42 0.29
N VAL A 183 20.10 0.11 0.41
CA VAL A 183 20.14 -0.53 1.74
C VAL A 183 21.29 0.04 2.57
N LYS A 184 22.50 0.17 2.01
CA LYS A 184 23.64 0.81 2.70
C LYS A 184 23.31 2.26 3.10
N GLU A 185 22.75 3.05 2.19
CA GLU A 185 22.36 4.44 2.47
C GLU A 185 21.29 4.52 3.56
N SER A 186 20.34 3.59 3.58
CA SER A 186 19.31 3.52 4.63
C SER A 186 19.87 3.25 6.02
N LEU A 187 21.10 2.72 6.10
CA LEU A 187 21.86 2.49 7.34
C LEU A 187 22.86 3.62 7.64
N GLY A 188 23.04 4.58 6.74
CA GLY A 188 24.05 5.64 6.86
C GLY A 188 25.46 5.24 6.38
N GLU A 189 25.57 4.15 5.61
CA GLU A 189 26.84 3.61 5.10
C GLU A 189 27.07 3.94 3.60
N GLY A 190 26.34 4.92 3.04
CA GLY A 190 26.32 5.24 1.61
C GLY A 190 26.58 6.71 1.28
N GLU A 191 26.19 7.15 0.09
CA GLU A 191 26.37 8.53 -0.44
C GLU A 191 25.50 9.60 0.27
N GLY A 192 25.03 9.32 1.49
CA GLY A 192 24.24 10.24 2.31
C GLY A 192 24.79 10.31 3.73
N GLU A 193 25.07 11.51 4.22
CA GLU A 193 25.72 11.77 5.51
C GLU A 193 24.95 11.23 6.73
N ASN A 194 23.69 10.83 6.56
CA ASN A 194 22.81 10.39 7.64
C ASN A 194 21.98 9.16 7.26
N PRO A 195 21.66 8.27 8.21
CA PRO A 195 20.71 7.17 7.98
C PRO A 195 19.31 7.69 7.65
N TRP A 196 18.51 6.85 7.01
CA TRP A 196 17.09 7.15 6.77
C TRP A 196 16.34 7.18 8.11
N GLN A 197 15.33 8.06 8.21
CA GLN A 197 14.62 8.30 9.46
C GLN A 197 13.19 7.80 9.38
N PRO A 198 12.62 7.29 10.49
CA PRO A 198 11.19 7.05 10.56
C PRO A 198 10.41 8.37 10.53
N ASN A 199 9.19 8.31 10.00
CA ASN A 199 8.27 9.44 9.91
C ASN A 199 7.44 9.53 11.18
N LYS A 200 7.34 10.73 11.76
CA LYS A 200 6.43 11.00 12.89
C LYS A 200 5.24 11.80 12.40
N TRP A 201 4.05 11.50 12.93
CA TRP A 201 2.83 12.28 12.67
C TRP A 201 1.80 12.08 13.76
N TYR A 202 0.78 12.94 13.77
CA TYR A 202 -0.35 12.79 14.68
C TYR A 202 -1.47 11.98 14.03
N LEU A 203 -1.91 10.92 14.72
CA LEU A 203 -3.09 10.13 14.38
C LEU A 203 -4.02 10.09 15.60
N VAL A 204 -5.21 10.69 15.47
CA VAL A 204 -6.21 10.81 16.55
C VAL A 204 -5.58 11.39 17.83
N ASP A 205 -5.03 12.61 17.71
CA ASP A 205 -4.38 13.38 18.79
C ASP A 205 -3.19 12.69 19.48
N ARG A 206 -2.66 11.60 18.89
CA ARG A 206 -1.49 10.88 19.40
C ARG A 206 -0.37 10.94 18.38
N GLU A 207 0.82 11.33 18.81
CA GLU A 207 2.02 11.20 17.97
C GLU A 207 2.34 9.72 17.79
N VAL A 208 2.39 9.29 16.53
CA VAL A 208 2.77 7.95 16.11
C VAL A 208 4.00 8.04 15.20
N THR A 209 4.80 6.98 15.20
CA THR A 209 6.02 6.87 14.39
C THR A 209 5.85 5.72 13.40
N SER A 210 6.26 5.91 12.14
CA SER A 210 6.27 4.82 11.17
C SER A 210 7.21 3.72 11.64
N PRO A 211 6.80 2.45 11.51
CA PRO A 211 7.69 1.33 11.81
C PRO A 211 8.80 1.19 10.77
N HIS A 212 8.65 1.77 9.57
CA HIS A 212 9.66 1.77 8.51
C HIS A 212 10.43 3.09 8.46
N THR A 213 11.61 3.07 7.84
CA THR A 213 12.43 4.28 7.60
C THR A 213 12.23 4.80 6.18
N SER A 214 12.29 6.12 5.99
CA SER A 214 12.09 6.76 4.68
C SER A 214 13.15 7.82 4.39
N CYS A 215 13.34 8.11 3.10
CA CYS A 215 14.10 9.25 2.61
C CYS A 215 13.38 9.89 1.43
N PHE A 216 13.49 11.21 1.30
CA PHE A 216 12.87 11.97 0.20
C PHE A 216 13.97 12.47 -0.73
N TYR A 217 13.81 12.19 -2.02
CA TYR A 217 14.74 12.56 -3.08
C TYR A 217 14.08 13.53 -4.06
N ARG A 218 14.88 14.41 -4.64
CA ARG A 218 14.45 15.39 -5.64
C ARG A 218 15.50 15.57 -6.72
N SER A 219 15.04 16.08 -7.85
CA SER A 219 15.91 16.60 -8.90
C SER A 219 16.60 17.88 -8.43
N LEU A 220 17.81 18.11 -8.93
CA LEU A 220 18.52 19.36 -8.69
C LEU A 220 17.86 20.51 -9.48
N PRO A 221 17.69 21.71 -8.90
CA PRO A 221 17.09 22.86 -9.58
C PRO A 221 17.76 23.21 -10.92
N GLU A 222 19.08 23.05 -11.01
CA GLU A 222 19.86 23.31 -12.22
C GLU A 222 19.48 22.39 -13.40
N GLN A 223 18.94 21.21 -13.12
CA GLN A 223 18.49 20.23 -14.14
C GLN A 223 17.05 20.47 -14.59
N MET A 224 16.25 21.26 -13.86
CA MET A 224 14.83 21.47 -14.17
C MET A 224 14.56 22.79 -14.90
N SER A 225 15.30 23.85 -14.57
CA SER A 225 15.02 25.21 -15.07
C SER A 225 15.18 25.38 -16.58
N THR A 226 16.02 24.56 -17.23
CA THR A 226 16.36 24.69 -18.64
C THR A 226 15.39 23.99 -19.60
N GLU A 227 14.62 22.98 -19.15
CA GLU A 227 13.83 22.12 -20.05
C GLU A 227 12.33 22.06 -19.74
N THR A 228 11.91 22.36 -18.51
CA THR A 228 10.56 21.95 -18.04
C THR A 228 9.61 23.09 -17.65
N GLY A 229 10.10 24.34 -17.63
CA GLY A 229 9.33 25.55 -17.30
C GLY A 229 8.96 25.67 -15.82
N TYR A 230 9.71 25.00 -14.94
CA TYR A 230 9.55 25.12 -13.49
C TYR A 230 10.21 26.40 -12.97
N ASP A 231 9.53 27.09 -12.07
CA ASP A 231 10.20 28.06 -11.21
C ASP A 231 11.03 27.32 -10.17
N ALA A 232 12.36 27.49 -10.23
CA ALA A 232 13.30 26.83 -9.32
C ALA A 232 12.99 27.14 -7.85
N ALA A 233 12.56 28.37 -7.53
CA ALA A 233 12.20 28.76 -6.17
C ALA A 233 10.92 28.05 -5.69
N GLY A 234 9.88 28.02 -6.52
CA GLY A 234 8.62 27.33 -6.20
C GLY A 234 8.81 25.81 -6.12
N PHE A 235 9.66 25.23 -6.98
CA PHE A 235 10.01 23.82 -6.88
C PHE A 235 10.81 23.53 -5.61
N ASP A 236 11.85 24.32 -5.31
CA ASP A 236 12.67 24.12 -4.11
C ASP A 236 11.82 24.25 -2.85
N GLU A 237 10.88 25.21 -2.81
CA GLU A 237 9.89 25.29 -1.74
C GLU A 237 9.02 24.02 -1.71
N SER A 238 8.42 23.61 -2.82
CA SER A 238 7.58 22.40 -2.85
C SER A 238 8.33 21.12 -2.44
N ALA A 239 9.59 21.01 -2.82
CA ALA A 239 10.47 19.87 -2.53
C ALA A 239 11.03 19.94 -1.11
N THR A 240 11.18 21.14 -0.55
CA THR A 240 11.57 21.39 0.85
C THR A 240 10.37 21.30 1.81
N TYR A 241 9.14 21.08 1.31
CA TYR A 241 7.92 21.27 2.12
C TYR A 241 7.10 19.99 2.49
N TRP A 242 6.88 19.85 3.81
CA TRP A 242 5.70 19.38 4.57
C TRP A 242 5.03 18.04 4.17
N TYR A 243 5.69 16.91 4.45
CA TYR A 243 4.95 15.69 4.77
C TYR A 243 4.54 15.74 6.25
N ASN A 244 3.23 15.69 6.52
CA ASN A 244 2.66 15.77 7.88
C ASN A 244 3.04 17.01 8.70
N GLY A 245 3.29 18.14 8.05
CA GLY A 245 3.41 19.38 8.81
C GLY A 245 4.82 19.73 9.31
N THR A 246 5.88 19.11 8.78
CA THR A 246 7.26 19.38 9.22
C THR A 246 8.19 19.63 8.03
N LYS A 247 9.09 20.62 8.14
CA LYS A 247 10.16 20.88 7.15
C LYS A 247 11.12 19.68 7.13
N ARG A 248 11.34 19.09 5.95
CA ARG A 248 12.31 18.02 5.74
C ARG A 248 13.29 18.42 4.65
N THR A 249 14.56 18.10 4.83
CA THR A 249 15.59 18.28 3.81
C THR A 249 15.48 17.16 2.78
N ALA A 250 15.18 17.52 1.54
CA ALA A 250 15.22 16.61 0.40
C ALA A 250 16.67 16.34 -0.02
N ARG A 251 17.01 15.08 -0.33
CA ARG A 251 18.30 14.72 -0.93
C ARG A 251 18.25 14.84 -2.44
N ALA A 252 19.37 15.12 -3.08
CA ALA A 252 19.49 14.95 -4.53
C ALA A 252 19.47 13.46 -4.87
N PHE A 253 18.95 13.11 -6.05
CA PHE A 253 19.09 11.76 -6.57
C PHE A 253 20.58 11.39 -6.73
N THR A 254 20.95 10.18 -6.30
CA THR A 254 22.27 9.63 -6.62
C THR A 254 22.33 9.19 -8.08
N SER A 255 23.54 8.91 -8.59
CA SER A 255 23.73 8.45 -9.97
C SER A 255 22.91 7.20 -10.32
N ASP A 256 22.87 6.19 -9.43
CA ASP A 256 22.10 4.96 -9.66
C ASP A 256 20.59 5.20 -9.59
N GLN A 257 20.14 6.12 -8.72
CA GLN A 257 18.74 6.49 -8.62
C GLN A 257 18.29 7.26 -9.85
N GLU A 258 19.15 8.13 -10.38
CA GLU A 258 18.94 8.90 -11.60
C GLU A 258 18.80 7.98 -12.83
N GLU A 259 19.67 6.99 -12.96
CA GLU A 259 19.58 5.98 -14.01
C GLU A 259 18.25 5.20 -13.97
N ALA A 260 17.84 4.73 -12.78
CA ALA A 260 16.55 4.08 -12.60
C ALA A 260 15.36 5.02 -12.85
N ARG A 261 15.48 6.29 -12.44
CA ARG A 261 14.47 7.34 -12.64
C ARG A 261 14.20 7.56 -14.12
N LEU A 262 15.24 7.66 -14.94
CA LEU A 262 15.12 7.84 -16.39
C LEU A 262 14.46 6.64 -17.06
N LEU A 263 14.84 5.41 -16.68
CA LEU A 263 14.18 4.20 -17.18
C LEU A 263 12.68 4.17 -16.81
N VAL A 264 12.34 4.51 -15.57
CA VAL A 264 10.94 4.59 -15.12
C VAL A 264 10.18 5.69 -15.85
N ARG A 265 10.80 6.85 -16.11
CA ARG A 265 10.24 7.94 -16.93
C ARG A 265 9.85 7.43 -18.31
N GLU A 266 10.72 6.67 -18.95
CA GLU A 266 10.46 6.09 -20.28
C GLU A 266 9.32 5.08 -20.27
N PHE A 267 9.25 4.19 -19.25
CA PHE A 267 8.11 3.28 -19.11
C PHE A 267 6.78 4.01 -19.00
N VAL A 268 6.72 5.03 -18.14
CA VAL A 268 5.49 5.81 -17.96
C VAL A 268 5.15 6.61 -19.21
N ARG A 269 6.14 7.18 -19.90
CA ARG A 269 5.94 7.89 -21.17
C ARG A 269 5.24 7.00 -22.20
N VAL A 270 5.77 5.80 -22.46
CA VAL A 270 5.19 4.85 -23.44
C VAL A 270 3.76 4.45 -23.05
N LEU A 271 3.50 4.23 -21.76
CA LEU A 271 2.15 3.88 -21.29
C LEU A 271 1.15 5.02 -21.39
N LEU A 272 1.61 6.28 -21.26
CA LEU A 272 0.75 7.46 -21.36
C LEU A 272 0.51 7.92 -22.80
N GLU A 273 1.38 7.59 -23.76
CA GLU A 273 1.22 7.92 -25.18
C GLU A 273 0.04 7.16 -25.83
N GLY A 274 -0.27 5.95 -25.35
CA GLY A 274 -1.30 5.08 -25.93
C GLY A 274 -2.73 5.26 -25.40
N ARG A 275 -3.02 6.29 -24.61
CA ARG A 275 -4.32 6.43 -23.92
C ARG A 275 -4.92 7.83 -23.97
N GLU A 276 -6.24 7.90 -23.87
CA GLU A 276 -6.95 9.15 -23.60
C GLU A 276 -6.69 9.60 -22.15
N ARG A 277 -6.20 10.83 -21.97
CA ARG A 277 -5.97 11.42 -20.65
C ARG A 277 -7.23 12.13 -20.15
N HIS A 278 -7.47 12.06 -18.85
CA HIS A 278 -8.51 12.82 -18.19
C HIS A 278 -8.19 14.34 -18.26
N PRO A 279 -9.18 15.24 -18.44
CA PRO A 279 -8.94 16.68 -18.60
C PRO A 279 -8.22 17.39 -17.44
N LEU A 280 -8.21 16.76 -16.26
CA LEU A 280 -7.54 17.27 -15.07
C LEU A 280 -6.13 16.68 -14.85
N GLU A 281 -5.75 15.67 -15.64
CA GLU A 281 -4.37 15.18 -15.69
C GLU A 281 -3.42 16.30 -16.13
N TYR A 282 -2.13 16.10 -15.86
CA TYR A 282 -1.11 17.00 -16.39
C TYR A 282 -0.99 16.82 -17.90
N GLU A 283 -1.08 17.92 -18.65
CA GLU A 283 -1.01 17.92 -20.11
C GLU A 283 0.41 17.66 -20.63
N GLY A 284 1.43 18.06 -19.87
CA GLY A 284 2.83 17.87 -20.26
C GLY A 284 3.34 16.43 -20.12
N PRO A 285 4.63 16.22 -20.47
CA PRO A 285 5.29 14.94 -20.22
C PRO A 285 5.33 14.66 -18.72
N TRP A 286 5.13 13.40 -18.33
CA TRP A 286 5.30 12.99 -16.95
C TRP A 286 6.79 12.92 -16.62
N ASP A 287 7.20 13.65 -15.59
CA ASP A 287 8.59 13.68 -15.13
C ASP A 287 8.65 13.29 -13.65
N PRO A 288 9.35 12.21 -13.28
CA PRO A 288 9.53 11.78 -11.90
C PRO A 288 10.52 12.67 -11.15
N ASN A 289 10.20 13.94 -11.01
CA ASN A 289 11.10 14.95 -10.45
C ASN A 289 11.35 14.80 -8.94
N VAL A 290 10.56 14.00 -8.24
CA VAL A 290 10.76 13.63 -6.83
C VAL A 290 10.48 12.14 -6.59
N ALA A 291 11.06 11.58 -5.53
CA ALA A 291 10.74 10.24 -5.08
C ALA A 291 10.77 10.11 -3.55
N VAL A 292 9.91 9.24 -3.01
CA VAL A 292 10.01 8.78 -1.63
C VAL A 292 10.55 7.36 -1.63
N ALA A 293 11.71 7.15 -1.01
CA ALA A 293 12.21 5.82 -0.74
C ALA A 293 11.80 5.35 0.65
N ASN A 294 11.32 4.11 0.74
CA ASN A 294 10.94 3.45 2.00
C ASN A 294 11.73 2.14 2.14
N CYS A 295 12.32 1.91 3.31
CA CYS A 295 12.99 0.67 3.67
C CYS A 295 12.18 -0.04 4.75
N TYR A 296 11.71 -1.24 4.43
CA TYR A 296 10.98 -2.14 5.35
C TYR A 296 11.89 -3.30 5.77
N ARG A 297 12.38 -3.29 7.01
CA ARG A 297 13.23 -4.33 7.60
C ARG A 297 12.38 -5.40 8.28
N GLY A 298 12.26 -6.56 7.65
CA GLY A 298 11.55 -7.71 8.23
C GLY A 298 10.03 -7.55 8.32
N SER A 299 9.33 -8.63 8.62
CA SER A 299 7.90 -8.78 8.26
C SER A 299 6.93 -7.85 9.00
N LYS A 300 7.32 -7.25 10.13
CA LYS A 300 6.44 -6.41 10.96
C LYS A 300 6.32 -4.97 10.46
N GLU A 301 7.34 -4.46 9.77
CA GLU A 301 7.31 -3.09 9.25
C GLU A 301 6.28 -2.94 8.14
N SER A 302 5.51 -1.86 8.19
CA SER A 302 4.30 -1.67 7.38
C SER A 302 4.00 -0.19 7.14
N VAL A 303 3.07 0.07 6.23
CA VAL A 303 2.36 1.35 6.09
C VAL A 303 0.87 1.05 5.97
N GLY A 304 0.06 1.72 6.79
CA GLY A 304 -1.40 1.54 6.82
C GLY A 304 -2.09 2.07 5.55
N PHE A 305 -3.41 1.87 5.48
CA PHE A 305 -4.20 2.33 4.34
C PHE A 305 -4.19 3.85 4.22
N HIS A 306 -3.72 4.34 3.08
CA HIS A 306 -3.70 5.77 2.73
C HIS A 306 -3.88 5.96 1.22
N SER A 307 -4.15 7.20 0.82
CA SER A 307 -3.97 7.62 -0.57
C SER A 307 -2.85 8.65 -0.56
N ASP A 308 -2.07 8.73 -1.63
CA ASP A 308 -0.99 9.70 -1.73
C ASP A 308 -1.55 11.13 -1.63
N VAL A 309 -0.79 12.00 -0.96
CA VAL A 309 -1.20 13.40 -0.77
C VAL A 309 -1.13 14.13 -2.11
N LEU A 310 -2.29 14.57 -2.61
CA LEU A 310 -2.42 15.12 -3.96
C LEU A 310 -1.95 16.56 -4.11
N GLN A 311 -1.53 17.23 -3.02
CA GLN A 311 -1.23 18.67 -2.99
C GLN A 311 -0.39 19.16 -4.18
N TYR A 312 0.85 18.68 -4.31
CA TYR A 312 1.75 19.05 -5.41
C TYR A 312 1.61 18.12 -6.63
N LEU A 313 0.94 16.99 -6.48
CA LEU A 313 0.69 16.04 -7.56
C LEU A 313 -0.47 16.47 -8.46
N GLY A 314 -1.35 17.32 -7.94
CA GLY A 314 -2.60 17.67 -8.57
C GLY A 314 -3.61 16.52 -8.60
N PRO A 315 -4.78 16.76 -9.21
CA PRO A 315 -5.79 15.73 -9.44
C PRO A 315 -5.30 14.71 -10.48
N PHE A 316 -5.76 13.46 -10.35
CA PHE A 316 -5.46 12.36 -11.27
C PHE A 316 -3.97 12.11 -11.52
N PRO A 317 -3.13 12.02 -10.48
CA PRO A 317 -1.70 11.83 -10.71
C PRO A 317 -1.38 10.43 -11.20
N THR A 318 -0.31 10.33 -11.99
CA THR A 318 0.36 9.06 -12.26
C THR A 318 1.54 8.91 -11.30
N ILE A 319 1.66 7.76 -10.64
CA ILE A 319 2.67 7.47 -9.63
C ILE A 319 3.29 6.12 -9.93
N ALA A 320 4.62 6.04 -9.93
CA ALA A 320 5.34 4.82 -10.24
C ALA A 320 6.12 4.32 -9.01
N SER A 321 5.93 3.08 -8.61
CA SER A 321 6.50 2.49 -7.41
C SER A 321 7.39 1.31 -7.78
N LEU A 322 8.71 1.51 -7.72
CA LEU A 322 9.71 0.47 -7.94
C LEU A 322 9.98 -0.29 -6.64
N THR A 323 9.77 -1.60 -6.64
CA THR A 323 10.05 -2.49 -5.50
C THR A 323 11.34 -3.28 -5.73
N LEU A 324 12.23 -3.28 -4.75
CA LEU A 324 13.49 -4.02 -4.75
C LEU A 324 13.65 -4.81 -3.43
N GLY A 325 14.06 -6.07 -3.53
CA GLY A 325 14.42 -6.90 -2.38
C GLY A 325 13.30 -7.84 -1.99
N CYS A 326 13.02 -7.95 -0.68
CA CYS A 326 12.04 -8.91 -0.17
C CYS A 326 10.63 -8.67 -0.72
N THR A 327 10.00 -9.74 -1.20
CA THR A 327 8.63 -9.74 -1.71
C THR A 327 7.64 -9.34 -0.62
N ARG A 328 6.74 -8.39 -0.94
CA ARG A 328 5.60 -8.04 -0.08
C ARG A 328 4.34 -7.77 -0.89
N PRO A 329 3.15 -8.00 -0.32
CA PRO A 329 1.92 -7.53 -0.91
C PRO A 329 1.82 -6.00 -0.84
N PHE A 330 1.36 -5.41 -1.94
CA PHE A 330 0.81 -4.07 -2.00
C PHE A 330 -0.71 -4.20 -2.05
N ARG A 331 -1.37 -3.74 -0.98
CA ARG A 331 -2.78 -3.98 -0.76
C ARG A 331 -3.59 -2.77 -1.20
N LEU A 332 -4.56 -2.96 -2.08
CA LEU A 332 -5.53 -1.96 -2.51
C LEU A 332 -6.90 -2.25 -1.91
N ARG A 333 -7.56 -1.21 -1.40
CA ARG A 333 -8.93 -1.25 -0.90
C ARG A 333 -9.71 -0.10 -1.54
N PRO A 334 -10.81 -0.36 -2.25
CA PRO A 334 -11.60 0.72 -2.83
C PRO A 334 -12.24 1.56 -1.73
N PHE A 335 -12.50 2.84 -2.01
CA PHE A 335 -13.34 3.64 -1.12
C PHE A 335 -14.73 3.01 -1.02
N LEU A 336 -15.27 3.02 0.20
CA LEU A 336 -16.66 2.62 0.40
C LEU A 336 -17.54 3.67 -0.29
N PRO A 337 -18.46 3.26 -1.19
CA PRO A 337 -19.48 4.17 -1.68
C PRO A 337 -20.22 4.76 -0.48
N SER A 338 -20.43 6.06 -0.46
CA SER A 338 -21.43 6.63 0.46
C SER A 338 -22.77 6.16 -0.06
N GLY A 339 -23.26 5.04 0.48
CA GLY A 339 -24.62 4.61 0.20
C GLY A 339 -25.55 5.78 0.47
N ASN A 340 -26.54 5.99 -0.41
CA ASN A 340 -27.68 6.82 -0.09
C ASN A 340 -28.20 6.36 1.28
N ASN A 341 -27.96 7.14 2.33
CA ASN A 341 -28.63 6.99 3.63
C ASN A 341 -30.14 7.27 3.52
N ASN A 342 -30.72 7.19 2.32
CA ASN A 342 -32.15 7.07 2.18
C ASN A 342 -32.50 5.64 2.56
N ASN A 343 -33.19 5.54 3.69
CA ASN A 343 -33.99 4.41 4.14
C ASN A 343 -35.08 3.99 3.11
N ASN A 344 -34.80 3.97 1.80
CA ASN A 344 -35.66 3.35 0.81
C ASN A 344 -35.37 1.85 0.82
N SER A 345 -35.97 1.23 1.81
CA SER A 345 -36.16 -0.20 2.05
C SER A 345 -37.02 -0.85 0.95
N GLY A 346 -36.70 -0.61 -0.33
CA GLY A 346 -37.53 -1.06 -1.45
C GLY A 346 -36.91 -1.08 -2.84
N SER A 347 -35.62 -0.76 -3.04
CA SER A 347 -34.97 -1.00 -4.34
C SER A 347 -34.31 -2.37 -4.36
N ASP A 348 -34.76 -3.25 -5.25
CA ASP A 348 -34.28 -4.62 -5.49
C ASP A 348 -32.85 -4.68 -6.10
N GLN A 349 -32.01 -3.68 -5.81
CA GLN A 349 -30.65 -3.57 -6.30
C GLN A 349 -29.68 -4.26 -5.33
N PRO A 350 -28.79 -5.12 -5.83
CA PRO A 350 -27.82 -5.80 -4.98
C PRO A 350 -26.87 -4.78 -4.33
N LEU A 351 -26.56 -5.00 -3.05
CA LEU A 351 -25.59 -4.19 -2.32
C LEU A 351 -24.24 -4.16 -3.05
N PRO A 352 -23.52 -3.02 -3.04
CA PRO A 352 -22.22 -2.91 -3.68
C PRO A 352 -21.25 -3.92 -3.07
N GLN A 353 -20.55 -4.65 -3.95
CA GLN A 353 -19.56 -5.65 -3.53
C GLN A 353 -18.17 -5.03 -3.49
N ILE A 354 -17.51 -5.17 -2.35
CA ILE A 354 -16.22 -4.55 -2.09
C ILE A 354 -15.19 -5.64 -1.84
N ARG A 355 -14.04 -5.52 -2.51
CA ARG A 355 -12.97 -6.50 -2.44
C ARG A 355 -11.62 -5.82 -2.28
N THR A 356 -10.86 -6.29 -1.29
CA THR A 356 -9.46 -5.92 -1.11
C THR A 356 -8.60 -6.72 -2.10
N LEU A 357 -7.63 -6.08 -2.75
CA LEU A 357 -6.73 -6.70 -3.70
C LEU A 357 -5.30 -6.71 -3.14
N ASP A 358 -4.66 -7.87 -3.11
CA ASP A 358 -3.27 -8.03 -2.66
C ASP A 358 -2.36 -8.28 -3.84
N ILE A 359 -1.67 -7.25 -4.31
CA ILE A 359 -0.73 -7.34 -5.44
C ILE A 359 0.63 -7.79 -4.92
N ILE A 360 1.10 -8.97 -5.30
CA ILE A 360 2.40 -9.47 -4.86
C ILE A 360 3.52 -8.80 -5.65
N LEU A 361 4.40 -8.06 -4.97
CA LEU A 361 5.51 -7.34 -5.60
C LEU A 361 6.85 -8.00 -5.24
N PRO A 362 7.41 -8.87 -6.11
CA PRO A 362 8.77 -9.38 -5.96
C PRO A 362 9.82 -8.31 -6.29
N HIS A 363 11.10 -8.66 -6.07
CA HIS A 363 12.24 -7.82 -6.48
C HIS A 363 12.13 -7.41 -7.96
N ASN A 364 12.48 -6.15 -8.24
CA ASN A 364 12.48 -5.55 -9.57
C ASN A 364 11.09 -5.46 -10.23
N SER A 365 10.06 -5.24 -9.41
CA SER A 365 8.70 -4.97 -9.90
C SER A 365 8.42 -3.48 -9.91
N LEU A 366 7.91 -2.96 -11.03
CA LEU A 366 7.43 -1.59 -11.15
C LEU A 366 5.91 -1.60 -11.20
N LEU A 367 5.28 -1.03 -10.17
CA LEU A 367 3.84 -0.83 -10.11
C LEU A 367 3.50 0.62 -10.44
N ILE A 368 2.68 0.84 -11.46
CA ILE A 368 2.25 2.17 -11.89
C ILE A 368 0.78 2.33 -11.51
N MET A 369 0.52 3.32 -10.64
CA MET A 369 -0.82 3.78 -10.30
C MET A 369 -1.18 4.92 -11.26
N HIS A 370 -2.15 4.66 -12.11
CA HIS A 370 -2.64 5.62 -13.10
C HIS A 370 -3.64 6.62 -12.48
N ALA A 371 -3.91 7.68 -13.24
CA ALA A 371 -5.03 8.59 -13.01
C ALA A 371 -6.31 7.85 -12.59
N GLY A 372 -6.88 8.21 -11.43
CA GLY A 372 -8.08 7.60 -10.87
C GLY A 372 -7.80 6.58 -9.78
N CYS A 373 -6.55 6.09 -9.67
CA CYS A 373 -6.19 5.12 -8.63
C CYS A 373 -6.24 5.75 -7.22
N GLN A 374 -5.69 6.96 -7.03
CA GLN A 374 -5.71 7.63 -5.72
C GLN A 374 -7.11 8.07 -5.31
N GLU A 375 -7.96 8.33 -6.31
CA GLU A 375 -9.34 8.75 -6.16
C GLU A 375 -10.27 7.58 -5.79
N ARG A 376 -9.99 6.36 -6.29
CA ARG A 376 -10.82 5.17 -6.06
C ARG A 376 -10.32 4.24 -4.99
N TYR A 377 -9.02 4.22 -4.71
CA TYR A 377 -8.41 3.26 -3.80
C TYR A 377 -7.58 3.95 -2.71
N LYS A 378 -7.62 3.34 -1.52
CA LYS A 378 -6.55 3.44 -0.54
C LYS A 378 -5.60 2.26 -0.73
N HIS A 379 -4.33 2.46 -0.44
CA HIS A 379 -3.30 1.43 -0.52
C HIS A 379 -2.47 1.30 0.76
N ALA A 380 -1.88 0.12 0.97
CA ALA A 380 -1.10 -0.23 2.15
C ALA A 380 0.02 -1.23 1.82
N VAL A 381 1.04 -1.29 2.67
CA VAL A 381 1.98 -2.42 2.75
C VAL A 381 1.76 -3.05 4.12
N PRO A 382 0.98 -4.14 4.22
CA PRO A 382 0.61 -4.71 5.50
C PRO A 382 1.78 -5.45 6.17
N PRO A 383 1.75 -5.61 7.50
CA PRO A 383 2.65 -6.55 8.17
C PRO A 383 2.35 -7.98 7.72
N MET A 384 3.36 -8.84 7.78
CA MET A 384 3.27 -10.26 7.42
C MET A 384 3.69 -11.17 8.58
N ASN A 385 3.05 -12.33 8.68
CA ASN A 385 3.37 -13.33 9.70
C ASN A 385 4.69 -14.06 9.42
N GLY A 386 5.10 -14.11 8.16
CA GLY A 386 6.36 -14.70 7.71
C GLY A 386 6.79 -14.05 6.39
N MET A 387 8.09 -14.09 6.11
CA MET A 387 8.67 -13.50 4.92
C MET A 387 9.85 -14.36 4.46
N ASP A 388 9.92 -14.59 3.15
CA ASP A 388 11.07 -15.22 2.54
C ASP A 388 12.25 -14.25 2.48
N VAL A 389 13.44 -14.79 2.75
CA VAL A 389 14.69 -14.05 2.67
C VAL A 389 15.04 -13.81 1.20
N PHE A 390 15.38 -12.57 0.86
CA PHE A 390 15.85 -12.22 -0.47
C PHE A 390 17.34 -12.55 -0.65
N ARG A 391 17.70 -13.00 -1.86
CA ARG A 391 19.08 -13.20 -2.31
C ARG A 391 19.24 -12.54 -3.66
N LEU A 392 20.38 -11.88 -3.85
CA LEU A 392 20.70 -11.29 -5.14
C LEU A 392 20.84 -12.39 -6.21
N PRO A 393 20.31 -12.17 -7.43
CA PRO A 393 20.54 -13.09 -8.55
C PRO A 393 22.04 -13.22 -8.83
N LYS A 394 22.54 -14.45 -9.03
CA LYS A 394 23.98 -14.66 -9.27
C LYS A 394 24.50 -13.92 -10.51
N SER A 395 23.69 -13.89 -11.55
CA SER A 395 24.03 -13.22 -12.82
C SER A 395 23.98 -11.70 -12.74
N SER A 396 23.28 -11.11 -11.76
CA SER A 396 23.04 -9.67 -11.77
C SER A 396 24.28 -8.84 -11.48
N LEU A 397 25.22 -9.37 -10.68
CA LEU A 397 26.45 -8.65 -10.33
C LEU A 397 27.70 -9.18 -11.03
N THR A 398 27.57 -10.18 -11.91
CA THR A 398 28.75 -10.80 -12.55
C THR A 398 29.55 -9.77 -13.36
N GLU A 399 28.85 -9.00 -14.20
CA GLU A 399 29.44 -7.99 -15.09
C GLU A 399 29.55 -6.59 -14.48
N SER A 400 29.04 -6.38 -13.25
CA SER A 400 29.05 -5.05 -12.62
C SER A 400 30.46 -4.56 -12.32
N GLU A 401 30.84 -3.38 -12.77
CA GLU A 401 32.14 -2.77 -12.44
C GLU A 401 32.10 -1.99 -11.11
N HIS A 402 30.91 -1.80 -10.54
CA HIS A 402 30.68 -0.99 -9.34
C HIS A 402 31.05 -1.68 -8.02
N PHE A 403 31.35 -2.99 -8.06
CA PHE A 403 31.73 -3.78 -6.90
C PHE A 403 32.99 -4.57 -7.21
N SER A 404 33.92 -4.61 -6.27
CA SER A 404 35.09 -5.48 -6.38
C SER A 404 34.69 -6.96 -6.35
N THR A 405 35.55 -7.85 -6.86
CA THR A 405 35.29 -9.30 -6.86
C THR A 405 35.00 -9.86 -5.47
N ALA A 406 35.73 -9.38 -4.45
CA ALA A 406 35.52 -9.79 -3.05
C ALA A 406 34.17 -9.29 -2.51
N GLU A 407 33.77 -8.06 -2.82
CA GLU A 407 32.46 -7.53 -2.42
C GLU A 407 31.32 -8.29 -3.09
N LYS A 408 31.44 -8.61 -4.38
CA LYS A 408 30.45 -9.42 -5.10
C LYS A 408 30.20 -10.75 -4.40
N GLU A 409 31.26 -11.45 -3.99
CA GLU A 409 31.13 -12.73 -3.28
C GLU A 409 30.38 -12.57 -1.95
N VAL A 410 30.69 -11.54 -1.17
CA VAL A 410 29.98 -11.24 0.09
C VAL A 410 28.52 -10.91 -0.17
N LEU A 411 28.22 -10.06 -1.15
CA LEU A 411 26.87 -9.61 -1.48
C LEU A 411 25.98 -10.77 -1.97
N LEU A 412 26.51 -11.65 -2.81
CA LEU A 412 25.79 -12.81 -3.36
C LEU A 412 25.50 -13.88 -2.29
N ASN A 413 26.38 -14.03 -1.29
CA ASN A 413 26.19 -14.96 -0.19
C ASN A 413 25.29 -14.40 0.92
N ARG A 414 25.17 -13.07 1.02
CA ARG A 414 24.32 -12.40 2.02
C ARG A 414 22.84 -12.75 1.83
N LYS A 415 22.19 -12.96 2.98
CA LYS A 415 20.74 -13.08 3.13
C LYS A 415 20.18 -11.70 3.47
N TRP A 416 19.18 -11.25 2.72
CA TRP A 416 18.59 -9.93 2.89
C TRP A 416 17.16 -10.05 3.41
N ASN A 417 16.77 -9.15 4.31
CA ASN A 417 15.42 -9.07 4.90
C ASN A 417 14.72 -7.73 4.60
N GLU A 418 15.42 -6.86 3.87
CA GLU A 418 15.00 -5.52 3.54
C GLU A 418 14.21 -5.52 2.24
N ARG A 419 13.10 -4.78 2.22
CA ARG A 419 12.42 -4.32 1.01
C ARG A 419 12.66 -2.83 0.87
N ILE A 420 13.25 -2.42 -0.24
CA ILE A 420 13.30 -1.03 -0.67
C ILE A 420 12.13 -0.78 -1.62
N ASN A 421 11.45 0.34 -1.46
CA ASN A 421 10.46 0.82 -2.39
C ASN A 421 10.75 2.26 -2.73
N MET A 422 10.92 2.58 -4.01
CA MET A 422 11.09 3.94 -4.49
C MET A 422 9.82 4.37 -5.23
N THR A 423 9.07 5.31 -4.63
CA THR A 423 7.83 5.86 -5.19
C THR A 423 8.13 7.17 -5.89
N PHE A 424 8.26 7.12 -7.21
CA PHE A 424 8.45 8.25 -8.09
C PHE A 424 7.15 9.01 -8.33
N ARG A 425 7.24 10.33 -8.28
CA ARG A 425 6.12 11.24 -8.42
C ARG A 425 6.52 12.44 -9.25
N HIS A 426 5.51 13.05 -9.88
CA HIS A 426 5.66 14.29 -10.63
C HIS A 426 4.98 15.41 -9.85
N TYR A 427 5.78 16.25 -9.19
CA TYR A 427 5.28 17.48 -8.58
C TYR A 427 5.05 18.49 -9.69
N ARG A 428 3.81 18.84 -9.97
CA ARG A 428 3.44 19.66 -11.12
C ARG A 428 3.74 21.16 -10.87
N PRO A 429 4.16 21.91 -11.90
CA PRO A 429 4.43 23.35 -11.73
C PRO A 429 3.15 24.14 -11.48
N ASP A 430 2.01 23.71 -12.03
CA ASP A 430 0.69 24.33 -11.84
C ASP A 430 0.02 24.00 -10.49
N PHE A 431 0.73 23.26 -9.63
CA PHE A 431 0.38 23.01 -8.22
C PHE A 431 1.48 23.45 -7.25
N ALA A 432 2.50 24.16 -7.73
CA ALA A 432 3.56 24.71 -6.88
C ALA A 432 3.08 25.91 -6.03
N PRO A 433 3.75 26.23 -4.92
CA PRO A 433 3.54 27.49 -4.21
C PRO A 433 3.67 28.71 -5.14
N ARG A 434 2.97 29.80 -4.81
CA ARG A 434 3.11 31.06 -5.55
C ARG A 434 4.38 31.77 -5.14
N THR A 435 5.16 32.17 -6.14
CA THR A 435 6.44 32.88 -6.01
C THR A 435 6.42 34.20 -6.79
N SER A 436 7.51 34.97 -6.70
CA SER A 436 7.71 36.18 -7.52
C SER A 436 7.76 35.88 -9.02
N ASN A 437 8.15 34.67 -9.41
CA ASN A 437 8.31 34.24 -10.80
C ASN A 437 7.04 33.55 -11.34
N SER A 438 6.00 33.44 -10.51
CA SER A 438 4.76 32.79 -10.90
C SER A 438 4.00 33.59 -11.96
N PRO A 439 3.30 32.92 -12.90
CA PRO A 439 2.54 33.58 -13.96
C PRO A 439 1.45 34.51 -13.41
N PRO A 440 1.13 35.63 -14.10
CA PRO A 440 0.02 36.49 -13.72
C PRO A 440 -1.31 35.70 -13.69
N GLY A 441 -2.08 35.86 -12.61
CA GLY A 441 -3.34 35.15 -12.41
C GLY A 441 -3.22 33.78 -11.76
N TYR A 442 -2.01 33.22 -11.60
CA TYR A 442 -1.80 31.97 -10.86
C TYR A 442 -2.00 32.17 -9.36
N ALA A 443 -2.87 31.35 -8.76
CA ALA A 443 -3.19 31.47 -7.33
C ALA A 443 -2.13 30.85 -6.41
N GLY A 444 -1.37 29.86 -6.88
CA GLY A 444 -0.50 29.03 -6.05
C GLY A 444 -1.28 28.11 -5.11
N THR A 445 -0.56 27.26 -4.38
CA THR A 445 -1.18 26.43 -3.33
C THR A 445 -1.76 27.32 -2.22
N PRO A 446 -3.06 27.22 -1.92
CA PRO A 446 -3.69 28.09 -0.94
C PRO A 446 -3.19 27.79 0.48
N LEU A 447 -3.08 28.84 1.29
CA LEU A 447 -2.83 28.73 2.73
C LEU A 447 -4.17 28.70 3.48
N CYS A 448 -4.26 27.86 4.50
CA CYS A 448 -5.42 27.86 5.39
C CYS A 448 -5.30 28.99 6.43
N ALA A 449 -6.35 29.20 7.24
CA ALA A 449 -6.34 30.20 8.31
C ALA A 449 -5.26 29.98 9.39
N CYS A 450 -4.66 28.78 9.48
CA CYS A 450 -3.52 28.51 10.35
C CYS A 450 -2.16 28.93 9.76
N GLY A 451 -2.13 29.47 8.54
CA GLY A 451 -0.90 29.83 7.83
C GLY A 451 -0.13 28.64 7.25
N VAL A 452 -0.70 27.43 7.26
CA VAL A 452 -0.09 26.25 6.62
C VAL A 452 -0.68 26.00 5.23
N PRO A 453 0.10 25.47 4.27
CA PRO A 453 -0.43 25.05 2.97
C PRO A 453 -1.57 24.04 3.10
N CYS A 454 -2.65 24.28 2.37
CA CYS A 454 -3.76 23.34 2.25
C CYS A 454 -3.31 22.09 1.51
N THR A 455 -3.89 20.95 1.88
CA THR A 455 -3.72 19.68 1.16
C THR A 455 -4.88 19.45 0.21
N LEU A 456 -4.61 18.86 -0.95
CA LEU A 456 -5.63 18.53 -1.93
C LEU A 456 -6.18 17.12 -1.66
N ARG A 457 -7.50 16.98 -1.66
CA ARG A 457 -8.18 15.69 -1.45
C ARG A 457 -9.26 15.48 -2.51
N PRO A 458 -9.45 14.23 -2.98
CA PRO A 458 -10.57 13.89 -3.83
C PRO A 458 -11.83 13.60 -3.01
N ASP A 459 -13.01 13.83 -3.57
CA ASP A 459 -14.29 13.28 -3.09
C ASP A 459 -14.38 11.77 -3.39
N GLY A 460 -13.48 10.96 -2.81
CA GLY A 460 -13.37 9.54 -3.11
C GLY A 460 -14.58 8.71 -2.66
N ARG A 461 -15.36 9.21 -1.68
CA ARG A 461 -16.61 8.56 -1.23
C ARG A 461 -17.86 9.09 -1.94
N GLY A 462 -17.73 10.08 -2.84
CA GLY A 462 -18.84 10.67 -3.58
C GLY A 462 -19.88 11.37 -2.71
N ARG A 463 -19.49 11.97 -1.57
CA ARG A 463 -20.44 12.60 -0.63
C ARG A 463 -20.94 13.95 -1.12
N ASP A 464 -20.08 14.71 -1.77
CA ASP A 464 -20.36 16.10 -2.15
C ASP A 464 -20.77 16.23 -3.61
N ARG A 465 -20.38 15.28 -4.46
CA ARG A 465 -20.76 15.22 -5.88
C ARG A 465 -22.28 15.29 -6.12
N PRO A 466 -23.15 14.53 -5.41
CA PRO A 466 -24.60 14.62 -5.61
C PRO A 466 -25.18 15.97 -5.16
N ARG A 467 -24.60 16.59 -4.13
CA ARG A 467 -25.04 17.89 -3.60
C ARG A 467 -24.70 19.04 -4.54
N MET A 468 -23.57 18.95 -5.24
CA MET A 468 -23.07 20.02 -6.10
C MET A 468 -23.46 19.89 -7.57
N LYS A 469 -23.57 18.67 -8.12
CA LYS A 469 -23.87 18.43 -9.55
C LYS A 469 -25.31 17.97 -9.81
N GLY A 470 -26.11 17.73 -8.78
CA GLY A 470 -27.50 17.27 -8.90
C GLY A 470 -27.63 15.80 -9.32
N PRO A 471 -28.86 15.33 -9.66
CA PRO A 471 -29.16 13.91 -9.89
C PRO A 471 -28.54 13.29 -11.16
N VAL A 472 -27.79 14.07 -11.94
CA VAL A 472 -27.05 13.60 -13.14
C VAL A 472 -25.62 13.14 -12.77
N ALA A 473 -25.20 13.34 -11.51
CA ALA A 473 -23.89 12.92 -11.03
C ALA A 473 -23.70 11.39 -11.16
N THR A 474 -22.85 10.98 -12.09
CA THR A 474 -22.48 9.57 -12.25
C THR A 474 -21.30 9.21 -11.33
N GLU A 475 -21.10 7.93 -11.04
CA GLU A 475 -19.86 7.42 -10.38
C GLU A 475 -18.63 7.48 -11.31
N ASP A 476 -18.72 8.13 -12.48
CA ASP A 476 -17.61 8.30 -13.42
C ASP A 476 -16.50 9.15 -12.79
N LEU A 477 -15.24 8.81 -13.10
CA LEU A 477 -14.08 9.63 -12.75
C LEU A 477 -14.19 11.02 -13.39
N ARG A 478 -14.85 11.16 -14.54
CA ARG A 478 -15.10 12.46 -15.18
C ARG A 478 -15.80 13.47 -14.28
N ASP A 479 -16.59 12.98 -13.31
CA ASP A 479 -17.31 13.83 -12.38
C ASP A 479 -16.61 14.09 -11.05
N GLN A 480 -15.38 13.59 -10.87
CA GLN A 480 -14.63 13.68 -9.63
C GLN A 480 -14.39 15.14 -9.20
N LEU A 481 -14.73 15.42 -7.94
CA LEU A 481 -14.46 16.71 -7.30
C LEU A 481 -13.20 16.61 -6.44
N PHE A 482 -12.50 17.75 -6.33
CA PHE A 482 -11.32 17.92 -5.49
C PHE A 482 -11.48 19.17 -4.65
N PHE A 483 -10.97 19.11 -3.43
CA PHE A 483 -11.06 20.22 -2.49
C PHE A 483 -9.76 20.42 -1.72
N TRP A 484 -9.45 21.68 -1.46
CA TRP A 484 -8.42 22.16 -0.57
C TRP A 484 -8.90 22.09 0.86
N VAL A 485 -8.16 21.36 1.71
CA VAL A 485 -8.47 21.24 3.14
C VAL A 485 -7.28 21.60 4.02
N CYS A 486 -7.58 22.07 5.23
CA CYS A 486 -6.57 22.33 6.24
C CYS A 486 -5.80 21.05 6.60
N ASN A 487 -4.45 21.11 6.57
CA ASN A 487 -3.57 20.02 6.99
C ASN A 487 -2.83 20.31 8.32
N ALA A 488 -3.23 21.37 9.04
CA ALA A 488 -2.55 21.80 10.27
C ALA A 488 -2.56 20.72 11.35
N GLY A 489 -3.60 19.88 11.40
CA GLY A 489 -3.74 18.82 12.40
C GLY A 489 -2.60 17.80 12.36
N ALA A 490 -1.91 17.64 11.23
CA ALA A 490 -0.76 16.73 11.14
C ALA A 490 0.44 17.19 11.98
N SER A 491 0.56 18.49 12.25
CA SER A 491 1.63 19.11 13.06
C SER A 491 1.14 19.81 14.33
N ASN A 492 -0.16 20.06 14.45
CA ASN A 492 -0.75 20.88 15.51
C ASN A 492 -1.68 20.04 16.41
N GLU A 493 -1.21 18.87 16.85
CA GLU A 493 -1.94 18.00 17.78
C GLU A 493 -3.39 17.71 17.32
N GLY A 494 -3.59 17.42 16.04
CA GLY A 494 -4.91 17.15 15.47
C GLY A 494 -5.81 18.37 15.24
N LYS A 495 -5.45 19.56 15.71
CA LYS A 495 -6.26 20.78 15.57
C LYS A 495 -6.22 21.33 14.14
N THR A 496 -7.39 21.53 13.54
CA THR A 496 -7.56 22.12 12.20
C THR A 496 -8.46 23.36 12.28
N CYS A 497 -8.33 24.29 11.32
CA CYS A 497 -9.22 25.46 11.23
C CYS A 497 -10.51 25.20 10.43
N GLY A 498 -10.77 23.96 10.02
CA GLY A 498 -11.94 23.62 9.20
C GLY A 498 -11.95 24.23 7.78
N HIS A 499 -10.82 24.75 7.29
CA HIS A 499 -10.74 25.30 5.94
C HIS A 499 -11.12 24.24 4.91
N PHE A 500 -12.05 24.59 4.03
CA PHE A 500 -12.55 23.78 2.93
C PHE A 500 -12.86 24.69 1.73
N ARG A 501 -12.31 24.36 0.56
CA ARG A 501 -12.55 25.10 -0.69
C ARG A 501 -12.50 24.15 -1.88
N LEU A 502 -13.49 24.22 -2.77
CA LEU A 502 -13.48 23.45 -4.01
C LEU A 502 -12.34 23.93 -4.93
N LEU A 503 -11.63 22.99 -5.55
CA LEU A 503 -10.63 23.28 -6.57
C LEU A 503 -11.32 23.83 -7.83
N ASP A 504 -10.89 25.00 -8.28
CA ASP A 504 -11.35 25.61 -9.54
C ASP A 504 -10.12 25.85 -10.44
N MET A 505 -9.89 24.97 -11.41
CA MET A 505 -8.69 25.01 -12.25
C MET A 505 -8.58 26.30 -13.05
N GLU A 506 -9.71 26.85 -13.53
CA GLU A 506 -9.73 28.06 -14.34
C GLU A 506 -9.43 29.29 -13.50
N LYS A 507 -10.18 29.48 -12.41
CA LYS A 507 -10.01 30.66 -11.54
C LYS A 507 -8.68 30.66 -10.81
N GLU A 508 -8.07 29.48 -10.59
CA GLU A 508 -6.77 29.37 -9.95
C GLU A 508 -5.60 29.39 -10.95
N GLY A 509 -5.88 29.43 -12.26
CA GLY A 509 -4.85 29.49 -13.31
C GLY A 509 -4.02 28.20 -13.41
N ARG A 510 -4.65 27.03 -13.29
CA ARG A 510 -4.00 25.70 -13.30
C ARG A 510 -4.28 24.95 -14.60
N GLY A 511 -3.62 23.82 -14.85
CA GLY A 511 -3.83 23.00 -16.05
C GLY A 511 -3.59 23.81 -17.34
N ARG A 512 -4.52 23.71 -18.31
CA ARG A 512 -4.44 24.50 -19.56
C ARG A 512 -4.35 26.01 -19.39
N TRP A 513 -4.80 26.55 -18.25
CA TRP A 513 -4.75 27.98 -17.96
C TRP A 513 -3.42 28.41 -17.32
N PHE A 514 -2.54 27.46 -16.99
CA PHE A 514 -1.21 27.73 -16.45
C PHE A 514 -0.24 28.06 -17.58
N ARG A 515 0.17 29.32 -17.67
CA ARG A 515 1.15 29.77 -18.67
C ARG A 515 2.57 29.55 -18.16
N ARG A 516 3.35 28.70 -18.82
CA ARG A 516 4.77 28.51 -18.48
C ARG A 516 5.57 29.78 -18.80
N ALA A 517 6.53 30.12 -17.94
CA ALA A 517 7.48 31.17 -18.24
C ALA A 517 8.31 30.75 -19.47
N GLY A 518 8.19 31.51 -20.57
CA GLY A 518 8.92 31.26 -21.83
C GLY A 518 8.22 30.37 -22.87
N GLY A 519 6.95 29.98 -22.67
CA GLY A 519 6.15 29.36 -23.72
C GLY A 519 5.36 30.42 -24.49
N ASP A 520 5.57 30.50 -25.80
CA ASP A 520 4.89 31.44 -26.69
C ASP A 520 3.37 31.40 -26.51
N SER A 521 2.79 32.59 -26.50
CA SER A 521 1.37 32.83 -26.68
C SER A 521 0.99 32.49 -28.13
N GLU A 522 0.39 31.32 -28.36
CA GLU A 522 -0.49 30.96 -29.48
C GLU A 522 -1.01 29.56 -29.14
N VAL A 523 -2.29 29.31 -28.91
CA VAL A 523 -3.47 29.51 -29.77
C VAL A 523 -4.71 29.86 -28.95
#